data_AF-A0A9D8H083-F1
#
_entry.id   AF-A0A9D8H083-F1
#
_cell.length_a   1.000
_cell.length_b   1.000
_cell.length_c   1.000
_cell.angle_alpha   90.00
_cell.angle_beta   90.00
_cell.angle_gamma   90.00
#
_symmetry.space_group_name_H-M   'P 1'
#
loop_
_entity.id
_entity.type
_entity.pdbx_description
1 polymer ?
#
loop_
_entity_poly.entity_id
_entity_poly.type
_entity_poly.pdbx_seq_one_letter_code
_entity_poly.pdbx_strand_id
1 'polypeptide(L)'
;MVQSTRPSRPAVRALLVALAAATTLTACNVTTGTVSKEASIFREQRLAGVAAVRGYGQCVEEGKELDAQARRGGTPGRYLAAARLLDKCEAELGDKTGHAPAEERMRAYALAITNYVKAGDLVTARARLDAFKEAFDGSDLYFPDGASFTETMEVIVGLRDKGAVARYAILNANGTVKAELRRIYYWQNN
;
A
#
# COMPACT_ATOMS: atom_id res chain seq x y z
N MET A 1 70.57 -47.79 -27.81
CA MET A 1 70.66 -47.50 -26.36
C MET A 1 70.06 -46.13 -26.11
N VAL A 2 69.02 -46.06 -25.29
CA VAL A 2 68.15 -44.90 -25.06
C VAL A 2 68.86 -43.88 -24.15
N GLN A 3 68.99 -42.63 -24.59
CA GLN A 3 69.46 -41.53 -23.74
C GLN A 3 68.30 -41.03 -22.88
N SER A 4 68.45 -41.19 -21.56
CA SER A 4 67.55 -40.63 -20.54
C SER A 4 67.98 -39.20 -20.22
N THR A 5 67.21 -38.21 -20.66
CA THR A 5 67.37 -36.81 -20.25
C THR A 5 66.60 -36.58 -18.95
N ARG A 6 67.32 -36.33 -17.85
CA ARG A 6 66.71 -35.89 -16.58
C ARG A 6 66.45 -34.38 -16.64
N PRO A 7 65.21 -33.90 -16.42
CA PRO A 7 64.94 -32.48 -16.37
C PRO A 7 65.45 -31.87 -15.06
N SER A 8 66.04 -30.68 -15.17
CA SER A 8 66.55 -29.90 -14.04
C SER A 8 65.41 -29.37 -13.16
N ARG A 9 65.59 -29.41 -11.83
CA ARG A 9 64.64 -28.96 -10.78
C ARG A 9 63.94 -27.60 -10.98
N PRO A 10 64.52 -26.54 -11.61
CA PRO A 10 63.78 -25.30 -11.82
C PRO A 10 62.68 -25.40 -12.89
N ALA A 11 62.81 -26.31 -13.87
CA ALA A 11 61.83 -26.46 -14.96
C ALA A 11 60.52 -27.09 -14.48
N VAL A 12 60.58 -28.00 -13.49
CA VAL A 12 59.40 -28.66 -12.91
C VAL A 12 58.58 -27.69 -12.06
N ARG A 13 59.23 -26.74 -11.37
CA ARG A 13 58.54 -25.70 -10.58
C ARG A 13 57.84 -24.66 -11.47
N ALA A 14 58.46 -24.26 -12.58
CA ALA A 14 57.84 -23.33 -13.51
C ALA A 14 56.59 -23.92 -14.20
N LEU A 15 56.62 -25.22 -14.53
CA LEU A 15 55.49 -25.91 -15.16
C LEU A 15 54.30 -26.08 -14.21
N LEU A 16 54.54 -26.32 -12.91
CA LEU A 16 53.48 -26.46 -11.90
C LEU A 16 52.79 -25.13 -11.56
N VAL A 17 53.51 -24.00 -11.60
CA VAL A 17 52.91 -22.67 -11.39
C VAL A 17 52.06 -22.24 -12.59
N ALA A 18 52.49 -22.57 -13.81
CA ALA A 18 51.72 -22.28 -15.02
C ALA A 18 50.42 -23.11 -15.12
N LEU A 19 50.42 -24.36 -14.65
CA LEU A 19 49.23 -25.23 -14.67
C LEU A 19 48.19 -24.82 -13.62
N ALA A 20 48.61 -24.28 -12.47
CA ALA A 20 47.71 -23.79 -11.42
C ALA A 20 47.06 -22.43 -11.75
N ALA A 21 47.68 -21.63 -12.62
CA ALA A 21 47.12 -20.35 -13.08
C ALA A 21 46.07 -20.51 -14.20
N ALA A 22 46.05 -21.67 -14.89
CA ALA A 22 45.13 -21.92 -16.00
C ALA A 22 43.75 -22.46 -15.55
N THR A 23 43.61 -22.94 -14.31
CA THR A 23 42.35 -23.53 -13.80
C THR A 23 41.45 -22.53 -13.06
N THR A 24 41.85 -21.27 -12.91
CA THR A 24 41.05 -20.24 -12.22
C THR A 24 40.19 -19.39 -13.16
N LEU A 25 40.20 -19.65 -14.48
CA LEU A 25 39.45 -18.86 -15.48
C LEU A 25 38.16 -19.52 -16.01
N THR A 26 37.77 -20.69 -15.51
CA THR A 26 36.48 -21.31 -15.84
C THR A 26 35.49 -21.22 -14.68
N ALA A 27 35.13 -19.99 -14.30
CA ALA A 27 33.93 -19.75 -13.51
C ALA A 27 33.03 -18.78 -14.28
N CYS A 28 31.78 -19.21 -14.49
CA CYS A 28 30.67 -18.50 -15.14
C CYS A 28 30.64 -18.50 -16.67
N ASN A 29 30.52 -19.67 -17.29
CA ASN A 29 29.79 -19.77 -18.56
C ASN A 29 28.34 -20.14 -18.23
N VAL A 30 27.51 -19.13 -17.98
CA VAL A 30 26.07 -19.31 -17.74
C VAL A 30 25.40 -19.42 -19.11
N THR A 31 25.18 -20.64 -19.58
CA THR A 31 24.38 -20.90 -20.79
C THR A 31 22.90 -20.62 -20.48
N THR A 32 22.46 -19.40 -20.79
CA THR A 32 21.06 -18.93 -20.66
C THR A 32 20.36 -18.88 -22.02
N GLY A 33 20.10 -20.05 -22.63
CA GLY A 33 19.55 -20.12 -23.98
C GLY A 33 18.03 -19.95 -24.08
N THR A 34 17.24 -20.55 -23.18
CA THR A 34 15.77 -20.61 -23.34
C THR A 34 14.99 -20.55 -22.03
N VAL A 35 15.50 -21.16 -20.95
CA VAL A 35 14.94 -21.02 -19.57
C VAL A 35 15.08 -19.60 -19.02
N SER A 36 15.96 -18.79 -19.63
CA SER A 36 16.31 -17.45 -19.15
C SER A 36 15.22 -16.40 -19.39
N LYS A 37 14.40 -16.52 -20.45
CA LYS A 37 13.42 -15.47 -20.76
C LYS A 37 12.27 -15.46 -19.75
N GLU A 38 11.63 -16.60 -19.50
CA GLU A 38 10.54 -16.70 -18.52
C GLU A 38 11.00 -16.40 -17.08
N ALA A 39 12.17 -16.93 -16.67
CA ALA A 39 12.74 -16.61 -15.36
C ALA A 39 13.14 -15.14 -15.22
N SER A 40 13.59 -14.49 -16.30
CA SER A 40 13.89 -13.04 -16.29
C SER A 40 12.64 -12.18 -16.17
N ILE A 41 11.56 -12.53 -16.89
CA ILE A 41 10.27 -11.84 -16.82
C ILE A 41 9.66 -11.96 -15.41
N PHE A 42 9.68 -13.16 -14.82
CA PHE A 42 9.20 -13.36 -13.46
C PHE A 42 10.00 -12.54 -12.43
N ARG A 43 11.32 -12.47 -12.58
CA ARG A 43 12.19 -11.67 -11.70
C ARG A 43 11.90 -10.17 -11.85
N GLU A 44 11.72 -9.70 -13.07
CA GLU A 44 11.40 -8.30 -13.37
C GLU A 44 10.02 -7.90 -12.83
N GLN A 45 8.99 -8.73 -13.04
CA GLN A 45 7.64 -8.51 -12.49
C GLN A 45 7.65 -8.47 -10.96
N ARG A 46 8.38 -9.38 -10.31
CA ARG A 46 8.51 -9.39 -8.84
C ARG A 46 9.24 -8.15 -8.32
N LEU A 47 10.29 -7.70 -9.00
CA LEU A 47 11.01 -6.46 -8.65
C LEU A 47 10.10 -5.24 -8.82
N ALA A 48 9.33 -5.17 -9.90
CA ALA A 48 8.35 -4.12 -10.13
C ALA A 48 7.26 -4.10 -9.06
N GLY A 49 6.79 -5.27 -8.62
CA GLY A 49 5.85 -5.42 -7.50
C GLY A 49 6.42 -4.93 -6.17
N VAL A 50 7.64 -5.36 -5.80
CA VAL A 50 8.30 -4.91 -4.55
C VAL A 50 8.58 -3.41 -4.55
N ALA A 51 9.01 -2.85 -5.67
CA ALA A 51 9.22 -1.41 -5.81
C ALA A 51 7.91 -0.62 -5.66
N ALA A 52 6.81 -1.11 -6.24
CA ALA A 52 5.50 -0.49 -6.12
C ALA A 52 4.99 -0.49 -4.66
N VAL A 53 5.13 -1.61 -3.95
CA VAL A 53 4.72 -1.70 -2.53
C VAL A 53 5.54 -0.75 -1.65
N ARG A 54 6.85 -0.66 -1.88
CA ARG A 54 7.71 0.28 -1.14
C ARG A 54 7.33 1.73 -1.41
N GLY A 55 7.14 2.09 -2.68
CA GLY A 55 6.74 3.45 -3.06
C GLY A 55 5.39 3.83 -2.46
N TYR A 56 4.43 2.90 -2.51
CA TYR A 56 3.13 3.07 -1.88
C TYR A 56 3.23 3.30 -0.38
N GLY A 57 3.95 2.44 0.35
CA GLY A 57 4.12 2.58 1.80
C GLY A 57 4.77 3.91 2.18
N GLN A 58 5.80 4.36 1.45
CA GLN A 58 6.43 5.67 1.67
C GLN A 58 5.44 6.82 1.46
N CYS A 59 4.67 6.78 0.37
CA CYS A 59 3.64 7.78 0.08
C CYS A 59 2.57 7.83 1.19
N VAL A 60 2.12 6.66 1.66
CA VAL A 60 1.13 6.56 2.74
C VAL A 60 1.67 7.15 4.05
N GLU A 61 2.94 6.91 4.39
CA GLU A 61 3.56 7.51 5.58
C GLU A 61 3.65 9.03 5.49
N GLU A 62 3.98 9.59 4.32
CA GLU A 62 3.94 11.04 4.08
C GLU A 62 2.51 11.60 4.26
N GLY A 63 1.50 10.89 3.75
CA GLY A 63 0.09 11.21 3.96
C GLY A 63 -0.34 11.21 5.42
N LYS A 64 0.12 10.21 6.20
CA LYS A 64 -0.13 10.11 7.65
C LYS A 64 0.55 11.23 8.43
N GLU A 65 1.76 11.62 8.07
CA GLU A 65 2.45 12.74 8.72
C GLU A 65 1.72 14.07 8.43
N LEU A 66 1.25 14.27 7.19
CA LEU A 66 0.46 15.45 6.85
C LEU A 66 -0.89 15.49 7.60
N ASP A 67 -1.56 14.35 7.76
CA ASP A 67 -2.73 14.22 8.64
C ASP A 67 -2.38 14.54 10.11
N ALA A 68 -1.25 14.06 10.62
CA ALA A 68 -0.80 14.38 11.97
C ALA A 68 -0.58 15.89 12.16
N GLN A 69 0.00 16.57 11.17
CA GLN A 69 0.14 18.03 11.16
C GLN A 69 -1.21 18.75 11.09
N ALA A 70 -2.17 18.21 10.33
CA ALA A 70 -3.53 18.72 10.25
C ALA A 70 -4.24 18.61 11.61
N ARG A 71 -4.07 17.49 12.33
CA ARG A 71 -4.60 17.30 13.69
C ARG A 71 -4.04 18.30 14.70
N ARG A 72 -2.75 18.62 14.61
CA ARG A 72 -2.11 19.62 15.49
C ARG A 72 -2.56 21.05 15.19
N GLY A 73 -2.74 21.39 13.90
CA GLY A 73 -3.06 22.76 13.47
C GLY A 73 -4.54 23.07 13.29
N GLY A 74 -5.41 22.06 13.21
CA GLY A 74 -6.86 22.23 13.05
C GLY A 74 -7.31 22.86 11.73
N THR A 75 -6.43 23.02 10.74
CA THR A 75 -6.75 23.73 9.49
C THR A 75 -7.38 22.80 8.44
N PRO A 76 -8.57 23.12 7.89
CA PRO A 76 -9.23 22.32 6.84
C PRO A 76 -8.34 22.06 5.62
N GLY A 77 -7.55 23.06 5.19
CA GLY A 77 -6.66 22.93 4.04
C GLY A 77 -5.58 21.86 4.18
N ARG A 78 -5.08 21.61 5.41
CA ARG A 78 -4.11 20.52 5.65
C ARG A 78 -4.76 19.15 5.60
N TYR A 79 -5.99 19.01 6.11
CA TYR A 79 -6.75 17.77 5.94
C TYR A 79 -7.01 17.48 4.46
N LEU A 80 -7.40 18.50 3.68
CA LEU A 80 -7.61 18.35 2.24
C LEU A 80 -6.33 17.94 1.51
N ALA A 81 -5.18 18.53 1.87
CA ALA A 81 -3.89 18.17 1.30
C ALA A 81 -3.49 16.72 1.66
N ALA A 82 -3.68 16.30 2.91
CA ALA A 82 -3.45 14.93 3.34
C ALA A 82 -4.33 13.93 2.59
N ALA A 83 -5.63 14.24 2.43
CA ALA A 83 -6.56 13.39 1.70
C ALA A 83 -6.16 13.20 0.23
N ARG A 84 -5.80 14.30 -0.45
CA ARG A 84 -5.35 14.27 -1.85
C ARG A 84 -4.05 13.50 -2.03
N LEU A 85 -3.12 13.58 -1.07
CA LEU A 85 -1.89 12.80 -1.11
C LEU A 85 -2.18 11.31 -0.98
N LEU A 86 -3.01 10.90 -0.01
CA LEU A 86 -3.39 9.50 0.17
C LEU A 86 -4.13 8.93 -1.05
N ASP A 87 -5.05 9.70 -1.64
CA ASP A 87 -5.71 9.34 -2.90
C ASP A 87 -4.71 9.14 -4.04
N LYS A 88 -3.70 10.00 -4.12
CA LYS A 88 -2.64 9.91 -5.12
C LYS A 88 -1.82 8.63 -4.92
N CYS A 89 -1.48 8.25 -3.68
CA CYS A 89 -0.78 7.01 -3.39
C CYS A 89 -1.53 5.79 -3.94
N GLU A 90 -2.84 5.73 -3.73
CA GLU A 90 -3.69 4.65 -4.24
C GLU A 90 -3.78 4.68 -5.77
N ALA A 91 -3.91 5.86 -6.38
CA ALA A 91 -3.96 5.99 -7.83
C ALA A 91 -2.64 5.57 -8.51
N GLU A 92 -1.49 5.81 -7.88
CA GLU A 92 -0.17 5.42 -8.39
C GLU A 92 0.07 3.90 -8.36
N LEU A 93 -0.70 3.14 -7.57
CA LEU A 93 -0.67 1.68 -7.64
C LEU A 93 -1.21 1.16 -8.97
N GLY A 94 -2.29 1.74 -9.51
CA GLY A 94 -2.93 1.30 -10.74
C GLY A 94 -3.19 -0.21 -10.76
N ASP A 95 -2.71 -0.91 -11.80
CA ASP A 95 -2.87 -2.37 -11.94
C ASP A 95 -2.05 -3.20 -10.92
N LYS A 96 -1.25 -2.54 -10.07
CA LYS A 96 -0.39 -3.20 -9.08
C LYS A 96 -1.02 -3.29 -7.69
N THR A 97 -2.29 -2.92 -7.53
CA THR A 97 -3.02 -3.00 -6.25
C THR A 97 -2.94 -4.37 -5.57
N GLY A 98 -2.88 -5.45 -6.34
CA GLY A 98 -2.72 -6.83 -5.81
C GLY A 98 -1.37 -7.11 -5.14
N HIS A 99 -0.37 -6.23 -5.28
CA HIS A 99 0.93 -6.38 -4.62
C HIS A 99 0.95 -5.73 -3.22
N ALA A 100 0.13 -4.71 -2.98
CA ALA A 100 0.07 -4.02 -1.70
C ALA A 100 -0.95 -4.69 -0.76
N PRO A 101 -0.65 -4.83 0.54
CA PRO A 101 -1.56 -5.48 1.49
C PRO A 101 -2.93 -4.79 1.51
N ALA A 102 -4.00 -5.57 1.36
CA ALA A 102 -5.37 -5.04 1.29
C ALA A 102 -5.74 -4.22 2.53
N GLU A 103 -5.36 -4.68 3.74
CA GLU A 103 -5.64 -3.96 4.98
C GLU A 103 -4.94 -2.59 5.05
N GLU A 104 -3.69 -2.52 4.60
CA GLU A 104 -2.93 -1.25 4.57
C GLU A 104 -3.59 -0.27 3.59
N ARG A 105 -4.00 -0.76 2.43
CA ARG A 105 -4.78 0.00 1.45
C ARG A 105 -6.10 0.49 2.03
N MET A 106 -6.88 -0.38 2.66
CA MET A 106 -8.14 -0.01 3.30
C MET A 106 -7.95 1.10 4.33
N ARG A 107 -6.91 1.01 5.18
CA ARG A 107 -6.62 2.01 6.21
C ARG A 107 -6.22 3.36 5.61
N ALA A 108 -5.41 3.38 4.55
CA ALA A 108 -5.04 4.62 3.86
C ALA A 108 -6.25 5.27 3.18
N TYR A 109 -7.08 4.47 2.51
CA TYR A 109 -8.31 4.93 1.86
C TYR A 109 -9.30 5.52 2.88
N ALA A 110 -9.50 4.83 4.00
CA ALA A 110 -10.37 5.29 5.09
C ALA A 110 -9.85 6.59 5.73
N LEU A 111 -8.53 6.75 5.86
CA LEU A 111 -7.93 7.99 6.33
C LEU A 111 -8.17 9.14 5.35
N ALA A 112 -8.05 8.90 4.03
CA ALA A 112 -8.34 9.90 3.00
C ALA A 112 -9.81 10.37 3.07
N ILE A 113 -10.76 9.45 3.13
CA ILE A 113 -12.20 9.75 3.29
C ILE A 113 -12.45 10.59 4.54
N THR A 114 -11.87 10.18 5.67
CA THR A 114 -12.00 10.90 6.94
C THR A 114 -11.45 12.33 6.84
N ASN A 115 -10.37 12.52 6.10
CA ASN A 115 -9.76 13.83 5.92
C ASN A 115 -10.54 14.74 4.96
N TYR A 116 -11.18 14.19 3.93
CA TYR A 116 -12.16 14.95 3.15
C TYR A 116 -13.33 15.43 4.01
N VAL A 117 -13.88 14.55 4.87
CA VAL A 117 -14.93 14.93 5.83
C VAL A 117 -14.45 16.06 6.74
N LYS A 118 -13.27 15.93 7.35
CA LYS A 118 -12.70 16.97 8.25
C LYS A 118 -12.38 18.28 7.52
N ALA A 119 -12.07 18.23 6.24
CA ALA A 119 -11.89 19.41 5.39
C ALA A 119 -13.21 20.06 4.96
N GLY A 120 -14.35 19.41 5.18
CA GLY A 120 -15.67 19.85 4.73
C GLY A 120 -16.02 19.46 3.29
N ASP A 121 -15.18 18.69 2.61
CA ASP A 121 -15.43 18.21 1.25
C ASP A 121 -16.23 16.90 1.27
N LEU A 122 -17.52 17.01 1.60
CA LEU A 122 -18.43 15.87 1.70
C LEU A 122 -18.74 15.22 0.34
N VAL A 123 -18.62 15.98 -0.76
CA VAL A 123 -18.88 15.47 -2.11
C VAL A 123 -17.78 14.49 -2.50
N THR A 124 -16.52 14.86 -2.32
CA THR A 124 -15.39 13.96 -2.59
C THR A 124 -15.37 12.81 -1.59
N ALA A 125 -15.62 13.06 -0.30
CA ALA A 125 -15.69 12.00 0.71
C ALA A 125 -16.72 10.92 0.35
N ARG A 126 -17.91 11.34 -0.13
CA ARG A 126 -18.95 10.42 -0.59
C ARG A 126 -18.49 9.57 -1.77
N ALA A 127 -17.98 10.21 -2.82
CA ALA A 127 -17.51 9.50 -4.01
C ALA A 127 -16.39 8.50 -3.67
N ARG A 128 -15.50 8.86 -2.75
CA ARG A 128 -14.45 7.97 -2.26
C ARG A 128 -14.96 6.82 -1.39
N LEU A 129 -16.00 7.04 -0.59
CA LEU A 129 -16.64 5.97 0.17
C LEU A 129 -17.28 4.92 -0.75
N ASP A 130 -17.94 5.34 -1.83
CA ASP A 130 -18.50 4.42 -2.81
C ASP A 130 -17.37 3.62 -3.49
N ALA A 131 -16.29 4.28 -3.92
CA ALA A 131 -15.14 3.63 -4.51
C ALA A 131 -14.40 2.68 -3.53
N PHE A 132 -14.38 2.99 -2.23
CA PHE A 132 -13.87 2.08 -1.20
C PHE A 132 -14.68 0.78 -1.15
N LYS A 133 -16.02 0.89 -1.13
CA LYS A 133 -16.91 -0.29 -1.09
C LYS A 133 -16.74 -1.16 -2.33
N GLU A 134 -16.58 -0.55 -3.50
CA GLU A 134 -16.30 -1.25 -4.76
C GLU A 134 -14.92 -1.92 -4.76
N ALA A 135 -13.89 -1.22 -4.29
CA ALA A 135 -12.50 -1.71 -4.34
C ALA A 135 -12.22 -2.88 -3.37
N PHE A 136 -13.01 -3.02 -2.30
CA PHE A 136 -12.77 -4.01 -1.23
C PHE A 136 -13.93 -4.99 -1.02
N ASP A 137 -14.82 -5.15 -2.00
CA ASP A 137 -15.89 -6.15 -2.02
C ASP A 137 -16.75 -6.16 -0.73
N GLY A 138 -17.09 -4.95 -0.25
CA GLY A 138 -17.87 -4.80 0.99
C GLY A 138 -17.13 -5.13 2.29
N SER A 139 -15.82 -5.38 2.25
CA SER A 139 -14.98 -5.45 3.44
C SER A 139 -15.03 -4.13 4.21
N ASP A 140 -14.98 -4.21 5.53
CA ASP A 140 -15.10 -3.04 6.40
C ASP A 140 -13.96 -2.93 7.39
N LEU A 141 -13.72 -1.70 7.86
CA LEU A 141 -12.88 -1.43 9.00
C LEU A 141 -13.75 -1.18 10.23
N TYR A 142 -13.24 -1.53 11.39
CA TYR A 142 -13.92 -1.26 12.65
C TYR A 142 -13.15 -0.24 13.48
N PHE A 143 -13.89 0.71 14.04
CA PHE A 143 -13.37 1.60 15.07
C PHE A 143 -13.11 0.83 16.37
N PRO A 144 -12.33 1.39 17.32
CA PRO A 144 -12.04 0.73 18.60
C PRO A 144 -13.29 0.39 19.44
N ASP A 145 -14.40 1.09 19.22
CA ASP A 145 -15.70 0.84 19.85
C ASP A 145 -16.53 -0.24 19.13
N GLY A 146 -15.96 -0.87 18.09
CA GLY A 146 -16.62 -1.90 17.29
C GLY A 146 -17.56 -1.34 16.22
N ALA A 147 -17.68 -0.02 16.07
CA ALA A 147 -18.51 0.57 15.03
C ALA A 147 -17.90 0.35 13.64
N SER A 148 -18.77 0.04 12.67
CA SER A 148 -18.46 -0.05 11.25
C SER A 148 -17.99 1.31 10.73
N PHE A 149 -16.85 1.32 10.05
CA PHE A 149 -16.35 2.50 9.34
C PHE A 149 -17.30 2.91 8.24
N THR A 150 -17.69 1.95 7.39
CA THR A 150 -18.55 2.19 6.23
C THR A 150 -19.91 2.75 6.65
N GLU A 151 -20.61 2.10 7.59
CA GLU A 151 -21.92 2.57 8.03
C GLU A 151 -21.84 3.91 8.77
N THR A 152 -20.76 4.15 9.54
CA THR A 152 -20.53 5.45 10.17
C THR A 152 -20.33 6.55 9.13
N MET A 153 -19.53 6.30 8.10
CA MET A 153 -19.25 7.30 7.06
C MET A 153 -20.44 7.53 6.14
N GLU A 154 -21.25 6.52 5.84
CA GLU A 154 -22.49 6.67 5.06
C GLU A 154 -23.47 7.65 5.73
N VAL A 155 -23.54 7.61 7.07
CA VAL A 155 -24.32 8.56 7.87
C VAL A 155 -23.72 9.97 7.77
N ILE A 156 -22.41 10.10 7.99
CA ILE A 156 -21.72 11.40 8.02
C ILE A 156 -21.80 12.11 6.67
N VAL A 157 -21.51 11.40 5.59
CA VAL A 157 -21.50 11.97 4.22
C VAL A 157 -22.91 12.04 3.64
N GLY A 158 -23.95 11.62 4.35
CA GLY A 158 -25.35 11.74 3.92
C GLY A 158 -25.73 10.83 2.75
N LEU A 159 -25.10 9.65 2.62
CA LEU A 159 -25.60 8.57 1.77
C LEU A 159 -26.86 7.91 2.37
N ARG A 160 -27.13 8.15 3.65
CA ARG A 160 -28.38 7.77 4.30
C ARG A 160 -29.17 9.03 4.69
N ASP A 161 -30.49 8.95 4.58
CA ASP A 161 -31.42 10.07 4.85
C ASP A 161 -31.44 10.45 6.34
N LYS A 162 -31.12 11.70 6.66
CA LYS A 162 -31.08 12.25 8.02
C LYS A 162 -32.40 12.12 8.79
N GLY A 163 -33.54 12.05 8.10
CA GLY A 163 -34.87 11.90 8.70
C GLY A 163 -35.18 10.48 9.21
N ALA A 164 -34.37 9.48 8.84
CA ALA A 164 -34.61 8.09 9.19
C ALA A 164 -34.01 7.69 10.54
N VAL A 165 -34.20 8.49 11.60
CA VAL A 165 -33.63 8.25 12.94
C VAL A 165 -33.98 6.88 13.53
N ALA A 166 -35.16 6.35 13.22
CA ALA A 166 -35.52 4.98 13.56
C ALA A 166 -34.68 3.92 12.81
N ARG A 167 -34.30 4.17 11.54
CA ARG A 167 -33.41 3.28 10.76
C ARG A 167 -31.94 3.41 11.16
N TYR A 168 -31.54 4.45 11.89
CA TYR A 168 -30.17 4.57 12.41
C TYR A 168 -29.91 3.77 13.69
N ALA A 169 -30.96 3.38 14.40
CA ALA A 169 -30.85 2.51 15.56
C ALA A 169 -30.29 1.11 15.20
N ILE A 170 -30.56 0.63 13.98
CA ILE A 170 -30.12 -0.68 13.50
C ILE A 170 -28.70 -0.68 12.92
N LEU A 171 -28.08 0.48 12.68
CA LEU A 171 -26.73 0.53 12.11
C LEU A 171 -25.69 0.27 13.18
N ASN A 172 -24.59 -0.35 12.82
CA ASN A 172 -23.37 -0.40 13.62
C ASN A 172 -22.54 0.90 13.46
N ALA A 173 -23.19 2.07 13.49
CA ALA A 173 -22.50 3.36 13.45
C ALA A 173 -21.97 3.78 14.83
N ASN A 174 -20.96 4.65 14.85
CA ASN A 174 -20.34 5.18 16.06
C ASN A 174 -21.38 5.81 17.03
N GLY A 175 -21.19 5.57 18.34
CA GLY A 175 -22.13 5.99 19.38
C GLY A 175 -22.34 7.51 19.46
N THR A 176 -21.29 8.30 19.24
CA THR A 176 -21.38 9.77 19.22
C THR A 176 -22.19 10.25 18.01
N VAL A 177 -21.96 9.67 16.83
CA VAL A 177 -22.74 9.99 15.63
C VAL A 177 -24.23 9.68 15.85
N LYS A 178 -24.55 8.52 16.43
CA LYS A 178 -25.94 8.17 16.80
C LYS A 178 -26.54 9.14 17.82
N ALA A 179 -25.77 9.62 18.79
CA ALA A 179 -26.22 10.60 19.76
C ALA A 179 -26.56 11.95 19.10
N GLU A 180 -25.72 12.42 18.19
CA GLU A 180 -25.97 13.67 17.44
C GLU A 180 -27.20 13.58 16.54
N LEU A 181 -27.42 12.44 15.86
CA LEU A 181 -28.64 12.23 15.08
C LEU A 181 -29.91 12.31 15.93
N ARG A 182 -29.91 11.67 17.11
CA ARG A 182 -31.04 11.76 18.05
C ARG A 182 -31.28 13.19 18.53
N ARG A 183 -30.20 13.94 18.81
CA ARG A 183 -30.28 15.35 19.22
C ARG A 183 -30.90 16.21 18.11
N ILE A 184 -30.43 16.06 16.86
CA ILE A 184 -30.97 16.81 15.70
C ILE A 184 -32.46 16.50 15.53
N TYR A 185 -32.86 15.22 15.58
CA TYR A 185 -34.25 14.82 15.46
C TYR A 185 -35.14 15.39 16.56
N TYR A 186 -34.66 15.41 17.80
CA TYR A 186 -35.40 16.01 18.92
C TYR A 186 -35.75 17.48 18.63
N TRP A 187 -34.77 18.28 18.20
CA TRP A 187 -34.95 19.70 17.89
C TRP A 187 -35.71 20.00 16.60
N GLN A 188 -35.88 19.02 15.71
CA GLN A 188 -36.69 19.19 14.49
C GLN A 188 -38.17 18.92 14.73
N ASN A 189 -38.51 18.17 15.78
CA ASN A 189 -39.88 17.69 16.02
C ASN A 189 -40.51 18.21 17.32
N ASN A 190 -39.76 18.96 18.14
CA ASN A 190 -40.24 19.67 19.34
C ASN A 190 -39.75 21.11 19.29
#